data_AF-A0A3B3VF86-F1
#
_entry.id   AF-A0A3B3VF86-F1
#
_cell.length_a   1.000
_cell.length_b   1.000
_cell.length_c   1.000
_cell.angle_alpha   90.00
_cell.angle_beta   90.00
_cell.angle_gamma   90.00
#
_symmetry.space_group_name_H-M   'P 1'
#
loop_
_entity.id
_entity.type
_entity.pdbx_description
1 polymer ?
#
loop_
_entity_poly.entity_id
_entity_poly.type
_entity_poly.pdbx_seq_one_letter_code
_entity_poly.pdbx_strand_id
1 'polypeptide(L)'
;VAEDLLLMDLHCHANNVAHNTHEISTSQLIVRRGQPFSITLELDFAFSTSESLKLTVETGRFPKPSRGTKCTFGTRVATCDVGTKALWSCSINATSSLQTGCVTLNVTPPADAPVGKYSLSIELGRPSAVKESLVVLFNPWCQNDWVYLPDEKERQEYVMNEQGHIYRGTAHCFSPMFWDFGQFEEEMVDICLKLLDVNPKHKRDPEDDVSARCNPIYVGRVISAMINCYDDMGVLQGCWDGNYHDGVCPTRWTSSVSILQRWFQSDCKAVKYGQCWVFAGVMCTVMRFFGIPCRVVTNFESGHDTNNSLTIDQYFDEYGLKKMGKEDSIWNFHVWVEGWMKRPDLDQDGRYDGWQVLDPTPQERSEGMFCCGPAPVSAIHDGHTNLKYDVPFVFSEVNADVVKWKIKADGSKIKMKYLTDTAKVGQKISTKAVGSTAINDLTNTYKYKEGKDANANSFSQRLGRISSVLVISFTDIS
;
A
#
# COMPACT_ATOMS: atom_id res chain seq x y z
N VAL A 1 -9.45 -36.72 -11.46
CA VAL A 1 -9.22 -36.50 -12.90
C VAL A 1 -10.55 -36.74 -13.58
N ALA A 2 -11.12 -35.72 -14.24
CA ALA A 2 -12.33 -35.91 -15.04
C ALA A 2 -12.06 -37.00 -16.09
N GLU A 3 -13.03 -37.86 -16.42
CA GLU A 3 -12.81 -39.02 -17.31
C GLU A 3 -12.14 -38.65 -18.65
N ASP A 4 -12.26 -37.38 -19.08
CA ASP A 4 -11.79 -36.91 -20.38
C ASP A 4 -10.55 -35.97 -20.34
N LEU A 5 -10.08 -35.54 -19.16
CA LEU A 5 -8.89 -34.68 -19.03
C LEU A 5 -7.71 -35.50 -18.51
N LEU A 6 -6.72 -35.79 -19.33
CA LEU A 6 -5.54 -36.57 -18.96
C LEU A 6 -4.58 -35.76 -18.09
N LEU A 7 -4.30 -34.52 -18.47
CA LEU A 7 -3.35 -33.64 -17.80
C LEU A 7 -3.78 -32.17 -17.94
N MET A 8 -3.49 -31.39 -16.91
CA MET A 8 -3.49 -29.93 -17.01
C MET A 8 -2.12 -29.37 -16.63
N ASP A 9 -1.52 -28.65 -17.56
CA ASP A 9 -0.28 -27.91 -17.35
C ASP A 9 -0.60 -26.41 -17.20
N LEU A 10 -0.25 -25.87 -16.03
CA LEU A 10 -0.40 -24.46 -15.72
C LEU A 10 0.77 -23.60 -16.22
N HIS A 11 1.80 -24.22 -16.81
CA HIS A 11 3.01 -23.55 -17.30
C HIS A 11 3.62 -22.60 -16.27
N CYS A 12 3.63 -22.99 -14.97
CA CYS A 12 3.94 -22.10 -13.85
C CYS A 12 5.23 -21.30 -14.07
N HIS A 13 6.33 -21.96 -14.44
CA HIS A 13 7.60 -21.28 -14.66
C HIS A 13 7.52 -20.24 -15.81
N ALA A 14 7.02 -20.63 -16.98
CA ALA A 14 6.96 -19.75 -18.15
C ALA A 14 6.02 -18.55 -17.92
N ASN A 15 4.85 -18.81 -17.32
CA ASN A 15 3.91 -17.76 -16.94
C ASN A 15 4.52 -16.82 -15.90
N ASN A 16 5.13 -17.35 -14.84
CA ASN A 16 5.69 -16.51 -13.79
C ASN A 16 6.88 -15.66 -14.30
N VAL A 17 7.67 -16.16 -15.26
CA VAL A 17 8.68 -15.34 -15.94
C VAL A 17 8.02 -14.21 -16.72
N ALA A 18 7.00 -14.50 -17.54
CA ALA A 18 6.27 -13.50 -18.31
C ALA A 18 5.56 -12.45 -17.43
N HIS A 19 5.14 -12.83 -16.22
CA HIS A 19 4.45 -11.97 -15.26
C HIS A 19 5.38 -11.29 -14.26
N ASN A 20 6.70 -11.46 -14.35
CA ASN A 20 7.68 -10.93 -13.37
C ASN A 20 7.35 -11.36 -11.93
N THR A 21 7.09 -12.66 -11.74
CA THR A 21 6.75 -13.31 -10.46
C THR A 21 7.56 -14.60 -10.22
N HIS A 22 8.48 -14.93 -11.13
CA HIS A 22 9.31 -16.14 -11.04
C HIS A 22 10.26 -16.16 -9.84
N GLU A 23 10.64 -15.00 -9.30
CA GLU A 23 11.41 -14.90 -8.06
C GLU A 23 10.59 -15.30 -6.83
N ILE A 24 9.26 -15.13 -6.86
CA ILE A 24 8.35 -15.54 -5.76
C ILE A 24 8.19 -17.07 -5.76
N SER A 25 8.00 -17.67 -6.93
CA SER A 25 7.82 -19.11 -7.07
C SER A 25 8.03 -19.55 -8.51
N THR A 26 8.53 -20.78 -8.68
CA THR A 26 8.58 -21.47 -9.99
C THR A 26 7.57 -22.61 -10.11
N SER A 27 6.90 -22.99 -9.02
CA SER A 27 6.00 -24.15 -8.93
C SER A 27 4.54 -23.75 -8.70
N GLN A 28 4.28 -22.65 -8.01
CA GLN A 28 2.94 -22.08 -7.83
C GLN A 28 2.66 -21.07 -8.95
N LEU A 29 1.47 -21.12 -9.57
CA LEU A 29 1.07 -20.13 -10.57
C LEU A 29 0.76 -18.79 -9.88
N ILE A 30 1.56 -17.76 -10.18
CA ILE A 30 1.41 -16.41 -9.64
C ILE A 30 1.41 -15.44 -10.81
N VAL A 31 0.27 -14.80 -11.06
CA VAL A 31 0.06 -13.93 -12.22
C VAL A 31 -0.28 -12.52 -11.77
N ARG A 32 -0.12 -11.57 -12.68
CA ARG A 32 -0.53 -10.17 -12.48
C ARG A 32 -1.77 -9.88 -13.31
N ARG A 33 -2.74 -9.20 -12.72
CA ARG A 33 -4.03 -8.88 -13.36
C ARG A 33 -3.86 -8.07 -14.65
N GLY A 34 -4.82 -8.14 -15.58
CA GLY A 34 -4.75 -7.43 -16.86
C GLY A 34 -3.74 -7.97 -17.87
N GLN A 35 -3.09 -9.11 -17.60
CA GLN A 35 -2.15 -9.77 -18.51
C GLN A 35 -2.53 -11.25 -18.69
N PRO A 36 -2.50 -11.79 -19.92
CA PRO A 36 -2.83 -13.18 -20.18
C PRO A 36 -1.75 -14.15 -19.67
N PHE A 37 -2.17 -15.32 -19.19
CA PHE A 37 -1.33 -16.49 -18.91
C PHE A 37 -1.83 -17.70 -19.68
N SER A 38 -0.93 -18.66 -19.96
CA SER A 38 -1.26 -19.85 -20.74
C SER A 38 -1.52 -21.07 -19.86
N ILE A 39 -2.51 -21.89 -20.21
CA ILE A 39 -2.74 -23.21 -19.64
C ILE A 39 -2.92 -24.22 -20.77
N THR A 40 -2.41 -25.44 -20.63
CA THR A 40 -2.61 -26.52 -21.60
C THR A 40 -3.38 -27.65 -20.98
N LEU A 41 -4.40 -28.11 -21.72
CA LEU A 41 -5.23 -29.26 -21.38
C LEU A 41 -4.89 -30.37 -22.37
N GLU A 42 -4.54 -31.54 -21.85
CA GLU A 42 -4.43 -32.76 -22.63
C GLU A 42 -5.69 -33.59 -22.43
N LEU A 43 -6.46 -33.75 -23.50
CA LEU A 43 -7.72 -34.48 -23.52
C LEU A 43 -7.50 -35.86 -24.12
N ASP A 44 -8.33 -36.82 -23.72
CA ASP A 44 -8.34 -38.16 -24.32
C ASP A 44 -9.06 -38.21 -25.67
N PHE A 45 -9.67 -37.10 -26.10
CA PHE A 45 -10.39 -36.95 -27.36
C PHE A 45 -9.93 -35.72 -28.16
N ALA A 46 -10.20 -35.72 -29.47
CA ALA A 46 -9.94 -34.58 -30.34
C ALA A 46 -10.92 -33.43 -30.05
N PHE A 47 -10.41 -32.26 -29.67
CA PHE A 47 -11.24 -31.10 -29.35
C PHE A 47 -11.71 -30.40 -30.62
N SER A 48 -12.98 -30.03 -30.69
CA SER A 48 -13.52 -29.17 -31.73
C SER A 48 -13.83 -27.79 -31.16
N THR A 49 -13.58 -26.73 -31.93
CA THR A 49 -13.98 -25.36 -31.54
C THR A 49 -15.50 -25.19 -31.45
N SER A 50 -16.29 -26.19 -31.88
CA SER A 50 -17.73 -26.24 -31.62
C SER A 50 -18.07 -26.66 -30.18
N GLU A 51 -17.16 -27.32 -29.47
CA GLU A 51 -17.35 -27.75 -28.09
C GLU A 51 -17.24 -26.57 -27.13
N SER A 52 -17.95 -26.65 -26.01
CA SER A 52 -17.95 -25.61 -24.99
C SER A 52 -16.96 -25.97 -23.89
N LEU A 53 -15.96 -25.10 -23.70
CA LEU A 53 -15.09 -25.13 -22.54
C LEU A 53 -15.48 -24.00 -21.60
N LYS A 54 -15.76 -24.34 -20.35
CA LYS A 54 -16.20 -23.39 -19.32
C LYS A 54 -15.16 -23.35 -18.20
N LEU A 55 -14.68 -22.16 -17.91
CA LEU A 55 -13.81 -21.88 -16.77
C LEU A 55 -14.59 -21.09 -15.74
N THR A 56 -14.36 -21.39 -14.47
CA THR A 56 -14.89 -20.62 -13.34
C THR A 56 -13.74 -20.24 -12.43
N VAL A 57 -13.57 -18.94 -12.18
CA VAL A 57 -12.62 -18.42 -11.19
C VAL A 57 -13.35 -17.87 -9.99
N GLU A 58 -12.84 -18.15 -8.80
CA GLU A 58 -13.44 -17.77 -7.52
C GLU A 58 -12.35 -17.31 -6.54
N THR A 59 -12.60 -16.22 -5.81
CA THR A 59 -11.76 -15.74 -4.71
C THR A 59 -12.59 -15.42 -3.47
N GLY A 60 -11.97 -15.56 -2.30
CA GLY A 60 -12.64 -15.40 -1.01
C GLY A 60 -13.58 -16.54 -0.65
N ARG A 61 -14.16 -16.46 0.55
CA ARG A 61 -15.02 -17.51 1.11
C ARG A 61 -16.42 -17.54 0.49
N PHE A 62 -16.91 -16.41 0.00
CA PHE A 62 -18.27 -16.24 -0.53
C PHE A 62 -18.21 -15.56 -1.92
N PRO A 63 -17.72 -16.28 -2.94
CA PRO A 63 -17.50 -15.70 -4.27
C PRO A 63 -18.82 -15.35 -4.97
N LYS A 64 -18.92 -14.12 -5.51
CA LYS A 64 -20.13 -13.59 -6.17
C LYS A 64 -19.79 -12.80 -7.45
N PRO A 65 -20.50 -13.03 -8.57
CA PRO A 65 -20.24 -12.30 -9.82
C PRO A 65 -20.41 -10.79 -9.71
N SER A 66 -21.47 -10.34 -9.04
CA SER A 66 -21.76 -8.91 -8.80
C SER A 66 -20.72 -8.19 -7.94
N ARG A 67 -19.88 -8.94 -7.23
CA ARG A 67 -18.78 -8.43 -6.40
C ARG A 67 -17.41 -8.57 -7.10
N GLY A 68 -17.37 -9.14 -8.30
CA GLY A 68 -16.12 -9.39 -9.04
C GLY A 68 -15.24 -10.49 -8.42
N THR A 69 -15.78 -11.26 -7.46
CA THR A 69 -15.07 -12.35 -6.78
C THR A 69 -15.40 -13.73 -7.35
N LYS A 70 -16.27 -13.78 -8.36
CA LYS A 70 -16.56 -14.95 -9.19
C LYS A 70 -16.68 -14.53 -10.65
N CYS A 71 -16.14 -15.32 -11.57
CA CYS A 71 -16.42 -15.16 -12.99
C CYS A 71 -16.47 -16.53 -13.66
N THR A 72 -17.55 -16.77 -14.41
CA THR A 72 -17.68 -17.92 -15.30
C THR A 72 -17.51 -17.41 -16.73
N PHE A 73 -16.59 -18.01 -17.48
CA PHE A 73 -16.24 -17.60 -18.84
C PHE A 73 -15.87 -18.83 -19.68
N GLY A 74 -15.71 -18.68 -20.99
CA GLY A 74 -15.44 -19.82 -21.87
C GLY A 74 -15.04 -19.42 -23.28
N THR A 75 -14.76 -20.43 -24.11
CA THR A 75 -14.30 -20.24 -25.49
C THR A 75 -15.41 -19.85 -26.47
N ARG A 76 -16.69 -20.10 -26.12
CA ARG A 76 -17.86 -19.72 -26.91
C ARG A 76 -18.85 -18.92 -26.04
N VAL A 77 -19.25 -17.75 -26.55
CA VAL A 77 -20.26 -16.82 -26.00
C VAL A 77 -19.88 -16.24 -24.62
N ALA A 78 -20.36 -15.03 -24.33
CA ALA A 78 -20.31 -14.44 -23.01
C ALA A 78 -21.12 -15.31 -22.02
N THR A 79 -20.47 -16.31 -21.42
CA THR A 79 -21.03 -17.14 -20.35
C THR A 79 -20.99 -16.44 -18.99
N CYS A 80 -20.64 -15.15 -18.98
CA CYS A 80 -20.66 -14.33 -17.79
C CYS A 80 -22.09 -13.93 -17.43
N ASP A 81 -22.44 -14.10 -16.16
CA ASP A 81 -23.73 -13.67 -15.62
C ASP A 81 -23.90 -12.15 -15.79
N VAL A 82 -25.14 -11.72 -16.05
CA VAL A 82 -25.49 -10.29 -16.14
C VAL A 82 -25.10 -9.60 -14.83
N GLY A 83 -24.37 -8.49 -14.93
CA GLY A 83 -23.89 -7.73 -13.77
C GLY A 83 -22.58 -8.25 -13.15
N THR A 84 -21.85 -9.15 -13.84
CA THR A 84 -20.49 -9.54 -13.43
C THR A 84 -19.55 -8.33 -13.47
N LYS A 85 -18.92 -7.99 -12.34
CA LYS A 85 -18.06 -6.81 -12.19
C LYS A 85 -16.67 -6.98 -12.81
N ALA A 86 -16.02 -8.12 -12.57
CA ALA A 86 -14.66 -8.41 -13.05
C ALA A 86 -14.73 -9.52 -14.11
N LEU A 87 -14.71 -9.13 -15.40
CA LEU A 87 -14.87 -10.03 -16.52
C LEU A 87 -13.53 -10.66 -16.94
N TRP A 88 -13.36 -11.94 -16.62
CA TRP A 88 -12.26 -12.76 -17.14
C TRP A 88 -12.58 -13.21 -18.56
N SER A 89 -11.53 -13.46 -19.34
CA SER A 89 -11.67 -13.97 -20.71
C SER A 89 -10.69 -15.11 -20.99
N CYS A 90 -11.02 -15.93 -21.97
CA CYS A 90 -10.09 -16.91 -22.50
C CYS A 90 -10.17 -16.99 -24.03
N SER A 91 -9.07 -17.39 -24.66
CA SER A 91 -9.02 -17.71 -26.09
C SER A 91 -8.18 -18.96 -26.33
N ILE A 92 -8.50 -19.71 -27.38
CA ILE A 92 -7.69 -20.86 -27.80
C ILE A 92 -6.44 -20.33 -28.50
N ASN A 93 -5.27 -20.75 -28.03
CA ASN A 93 -3.99 -20.38 -28.60
C ASN A 93 -3.77 -21.12 -29.94
N ALA A 94 -3.18 -20.44 -30.91
CA ALA A 94 -2.86 -20.99 -32.23
C ALA A 94 -1.90 -22.19 -32.19
N THR A 95 -1.14 -22.36 -31.10
CA THR A 95 -0.24 -23.51 -30.89
C THR A 95 -0.97 -24.81 -30.49
N SER A 96 -2.29 -24.76 -30.28
CA SER A 96 -3.08 -25.92 -29.88
C SER A 96 -3.09 -27.00 -30.96
N SER A 97 -2.88 -28.26 -30.58
CA SER A 97 -3.07 -29.42 -31.45
C SER A 97 -4.41 -30.08 -31.13
N LEU A 98 -5.48 -29.45 -31.60
CA LEU A 98 -6.86 -29.83 -31.27
C LEU A 98 -7.21 -31.27 -31.70
N GLN A 99 -6.69 -31.71 -32.86
CA GLN A 99 -6.91 -33.07 -33.38
C GLN A 99 -6.29 -34.16 -32.51
N THR A 100 -5.26 -33.82 -31.73
CA THR A 100 -4.60 -34.76 -30.79
C THR A 100 -5.04 -34.51 -29.35
N GLY A 101 -6.12 -33.75 -29.13
CA GLY A 101 -6.64 -33.44 -27.79
C GLY A 101 -5.82 -32.43 -26.99
N CYS A 102 -4.84 -31.74 -27.60
CA CYS A 102 -4.04 -30.74 -26.90
C CYS A 102 -4.61 -29.34 -27.11
N VAL A 103 -5.24 -28.78 -26.07
CA VAL A 103 -5.89 -27.46 -26.09
C VAL A 103 -5.11 -26.50 -25.21
N THR A 104 -4.47 -25.50 -25.81
CA THR A 104 -3.80 -24.43 -25.06
C THR A 104 -4.71 -23.20 -25.02
N LEU A 105 -4.97 -22.68 -23.83
CA LEU A 105 -5.81 -21.51 -23.60
C LEU A 105 -4.95 -20.35 -23.09
N ASN A 106 -5.21 -19.15 -23.61
CA ASN A 106 -4.74 -17.91 -23.01
C ASN A 106 -5.87 -17.35 -22.15
N VAL A 107 -5.67 -17.32 -20.82
CA VAL A 107 -6.63 -16.83 -19.83
C VAL A 107 -6.20 -15.45 -19.36
N THR A 108 -7.12 -14.47 -19.37
CA THR A 108 -6.82 -13.08 -19.04
C THR A 108 -7.69 -12.61 -17.87
N PRO A 109 -7.12 -12.39 -16.68
CA PRO A 109 -7.78 -11.60 -15.63
C PRO A 109 -7.97 -10.15 -16.09
N PRO A 110 -9.10 -9.48 -15.78
CA PRO A 110 -9.26 -8.06 -16.05
C PRO A 110 -8.31 -7.24 -15.16
N ALA A 111 -7.96 -6.02 -15.59
CA ALA A 111 -7.02 -5.15 -14.88
C ALA A 111 -7.55 -4.63 -13.52
N ASP A 112 -8.83 -4.83 -13.23
CA ASP A 112 -9.50 -4.50 -11.97
C ASP A 112 -9.94 -5.75 -11.19
N ALA A 113 -9.41 -6.94 -11.51
CA ALA A 113 -9.62 -8.12 -10.69
C ALA A 113 -9.13 -7.88 -9.24
N PRO A 114 -9.87 -8.34 -8.22
CA PRO A 114 -9.35 -8.40 -6.85
C PRO A 114 -8.01 -9.14 -6.78
N VAL A 115 -7.07 -8.63 -5.99
CA VAL A 115 -5.83 -9.37 -5.72
C VAL A 115 -6.05 -10.40 -4.61
N GLY A 116 -5.37 -11.54 -4.72
CA GLY A 116 -5.45 -12.61 -3.73
C GLY A 116 -5.36 -14.01 -4.33
N LYS A 117 -5.66 -15.01 -3.49
CA LYS A 117 -5.75 -16.41 -3.90
C LYS A 117 -7.05 -16.68 -4.64
N TYR A 118 -6.96 -17.36 -5.77
CA TYR A 118 -8.08 -17.82 -6.56
C TYR A 118 -8.07 -19.34 -6.67
N SER A 119 -9.27 -19.91 -6.82
CA SER A 119 -9.42 -21.23 -7.43
C SER A 119 -9.91 -21.10 -8.86
N LEU A 120 -9.35 -21.91 -9.75
CA LEU A 120 -9.73 -22.06 -11.14
C LEU A 120 -10.33 -23.46 -11.35
N SER A 121 -11.56 -23.52 -11.83
CA SER A 121 -12.27 -24.77 -12.15
C SER A 121 -12.54 -24.82 -13.66
N ILE A 122 -12.27 -25.95 -14.31
CA ILE A 122 -12.51 -26.14 -15.75
C ILE A 122 -13.49 -27.30 -15.98
N GLU A 123 -14.54 -27.03 -16.74
CA GLU A 123 -15.61 -27.96 -17.11
C GLU A 123 -15.64 -28.16 -18.63
N LEU A 124 -15.62 -29.42 -19.07
CA LEU A 124 -15.68 -29.86 -20.48
C LEU A 124 -17.04 -30.52 -20.78
N GLY A 125 -18.13 -29.74 -20.71
CA GLY A 125 -19.48 -30.21 -21.09
C GLY A 125 -20.15 -31.25 -20.17
N ARG A 126 -19.45 -31.76 -19.15
CA ARG A 126 -19.95 -32.69 -18.11
C ARG A 126 -19.58 -32.18 -16.70
N PRO A 127 -20.28 -32.59 -15.62
CA PRO A 127 -20.15 -32.00 -14.28
C PRO A 127 -18.83 -32.29 -13.54
N SER A 128 -17.83 -32.89 -14.18
CA SER A 128 -16.51 -33.08 -13.56
C SER A 128 -15.64 -31.86 -13.83
N ALA A 129 -15.22 -31.19 -12.76
CA ALA A 129 -14.36 -30.01 -12.83
C ALA A 129 -12.98 -30.32 -12.26
N VAL A 130 -11.93 -30.02 -13.01
CA VAL A 130 -10.56 -30.00 -12.47
C VAL A 130 -10.32 -28.64 -11.84
N LYS A 131 -9.80 -28.64 -10.60
CA LYS A 131 -9.64 -27.46 -9.76
C LYS A 131 -8.18 -27.23 -9.43
N GLU A 132 -7.68 -26.07 -9.79
CA GLU A 132 -6.34 -25.59 -9.43
C GLU A 132 -6.41 -24.28 -8.65
N SER A 133 -5.25 -23.86 -8.15
CA SER A 133 -5.11 -22.58 -7.46
C SER A 133 -4.08 -21.68 -8.12
N LEU A 134 -4.34 -20.38 -8.08
CA LEU A 134 -3.43 -19.34 -8.54
C LEU A 134 -3.48 -18.14 -7.60
N VAL A 135 -2.45 -17.30 -7.65
CA VAL A 135 -2.43 -16.00 -6.98
C VAL A 135 -2.46 -14.91 -8.03
N VAL A 136 -3.32 -13.91 -7.83
CA VAL A 136 -3.42 -12.73 -8.69
C VAL A 136 -2.91 -11.51 -7.91
N LEU A 137 -1.93 -10.81 -8.48
CA LEU A 137 -1.32 -9.60 -7.94
C LEU A 137 -1.68 -8.36 -8.78
N PHE A 138 -1.39 -7.17 -8.25
CA PHE A 138 -1.42 -5.93 -9.03
C PHE A 138 -0.37 -5.95 -10.15
N ASN A 139 -0.63 -5.20 -11.22
CA ASN A 139 0.20 -5.21 -12.41
C ASN A 139 0.76 -3.83 -12.78
N PRO A 140 1.96 -3.47 -12.29
CA PRO A 140 2.59 -2.20 -12.64
C PRO A 140 3.10 -2.14 -14.09
N TRP A 141 3.07 -3.25 -14.85
CA TRP A 141 3.37 -3.29 -16.29
C TRP A 141 2.12 -3.13 -17.17
N CYS A 142 0.91 -3.22 -16.62
CA CYS A 142 -0.34 -3.11 -17.38
C CYS A 142 -0.87 -1.67 -17.36
N GLN A 143 -0.93 -1.01 -18.53
CA GLN A 143 -1.40 0.39 -18.65
C GLN A 143 -2.82 0.65 -18.10
N ASN A 144 -3.66 -0.38 -18.11
CA ASN A 144 -5.04 -0.28 -17.62
C ASN A 144 -5.13 -0.45 -16.09
N ASP A 145 -4.07 -0.91 -15.43
CA ASP A 145 -4.02 -1.04 -13.99
C ASP A 145 -3.76 0.32 -13.33
N TRP A 146 -4.38 0.56 -12.18
CA TRP A 146 -4.20 1.78 -11.40
C TRP A 146 -2.82 1.90 -10.76
N VAL A 147 -2.03 0.83 -10.73
CA VAL A 147 -0.63 0.86 -10.28
C VAL A 147 0.38 0.92 -11.42
N TYR A 148 -0.07 1.14 -12.67
CA TYR A 148 0.83 1.23 -13.82
C TYR A 148 1.90 2.30 -13.60
N LEU A 149 3.16 1.87 -13.65
CA LEU A 149 4.31 2.76 -13.51
C LEU A 149 5.09 2.68 -14.81
N PRO A 150 5.16 3.73 -15.65
CA PRO A 150 5.61 3.63 -17.04
C PRO A 150 7.11 3.36 -17.21
N ASP A 151 7.95 3.82 -16.30
CA ASP A 151 9.41 3.65 -16.39
C ASP A 151 9.85 2.27 -15.90
N GLU A 152 10.60 1.55 -16.75
CA GLU A 152 11.08 0.21 -16.42
C GLU A 152 12.09 0.19 -15.27
N LYS A 153 13.00 1.16 -15.20
CA LYS A 153 14.00 1.22 -14.12
C LYS A 153 13.31 1.49 -12.79
N GLU A 154 12.27 2.32 -12.79
CA GLU A 154 11.46 2.54 -11.60
C GLU A 154 10.67 1.29 -11.19
N ARG A 155 10.11 0.52 -12.13
CA ARG A 155 9.48 -0.78 -11.80
C ARG A 155 10.48 -1.74 -11.18
N GLN A 156 11.69 -1.81 -11.72
CA GLN A 156 12.75 -2.64 -11.15
C GLN A 156 13.13 -2.18 -9.73
N GLU A 157 13.25 -0.88 -9.47
CA GLU A 157 13.59 -0.36 -8.14
C GLU A 157 12.45 -0.49 -7.11
N TYR A 158 11.22 -0.21 -7.51
CA TYR A 158 10.09 -0.01 -6.60
C TYR A 158 9.18 -1.24 -6.49
N VAL A 159 9.44 -2.31 -7.25
CA VAL A 159 8.69 -3.58 -7.18
C VAL A 159 9.65 -4.76 -7.03
N MET A 160 10.65 -4.88 -7.91
CA MET A 160 11.50 -6.07 -7.98
C MET A 160 12.69 -6.05 -7.01
N ASN A 161 13.28 -4.89 -6.75
CA ASN A 161 14.45 -4.81 -5.88
C ASN A 161 14.09 -5.16 -4.42
N GLU A 162 14.77 -6.14 -3.84
CA GLU A 162 14.56 -6.58 -2.46
C GLU A 162 15.46 -5.86 -1.45
N GLN A 163 16.37 -5.00 -1.93
CA GLN A 163 17.37 -4.35 -1.10
C GLN A 163 17.25 -2.83 -1.13
N GLY A 164 17.16 -2.23 0.05
CA GLY A 164 16.89 -0.81 0.25
C GLY A 164 17.86 -0.09 1.18
N HIS A 165 17.70 1.23 1.22
CA HIS A 165 18.34 2.08 2.22
C HIS A 165 17.28 2.93 2.89
N ILE A 166 17.36 3.02 4.21
CA ILE A 166 16.54 3.91 5.04
C ILE A 166 17.47 4.89 5.75
N TYR A 167 17.17 6.18 5.70
CA TYR A 167 18.06 7.20 6.25
C TYR A 167 17.71 7.48 7.72
N ARG A 168 18.73 7.57 8.58
CA ARG A 168 18.55 7.84 10.02
C ARG A 168 19.59 8.82 10.52
N GLY A 169 19.26 9.57 11.56
CA GLY A 169 20.15 10.54 12.19
C GLY A 169 19.43 11.87 12.42
N THR A 170 20.07 12.97 12.04
CA THR A 170 19.48 14.32 12.10
C THR A 170 19.61 14.99 10.75
N ALA A 171 18.87 16.09 10.53
CA ALA A 171 18.98 16.88 9.31
C ALA A 171 20.44 17.35 9.02
N HIS A 172 21.27 17.50 10.05
CA HIS A 172 22.68 17.90 9.90
C HIS A 172 23.61 16.74 9.58
N CYS A 173 23.35 15.57 10.15
CA CYS A 173 24.18 14.38 9.99
C CYS A 173 23.30 13.13 10.02
N PHE A 174 23.09 12.56 8.84
CA PHE A 174 22.35 11.32 8.69
C PHE A 174 23.16 10.33 7.84
N SER A 175 22.83 9.06 8.00
CA SER A 175 23.50 7.97 7.30
C SER A 175 22.48 6.96 6.77
N PRO A 176 22.81 6.26 5.68
CA PRO A 176 22.00 5.17 5.20
C PRO A 176 22.10 3.97 6.14
N MET A 177 20.96 3.32 6.40
CA MET A 177 20.85 2.00 6.98
C MET A 177 20.37 1.05 5.89
N PHE A 178 21.14 -0.01 5.63
CA PHE A 178 20.70 -1.07 4.76
C PHE A 178 19.44 -1.76 5.32
N TRP A 179 18.48 -2.05 4.45
CA TRP A 179 17.29 -2.81 4.80
C TRP A 179 17.02 -3.85 3.72
N ASP A 180 16.87 -5.09 4.15
CA ASP A 180 16.46 -6.20 3.31
C ASP A 180 14.93 -6.36 3.37
N PHE A 181 14.25 -6.05 2.28
CA PHE A 181 12.81 -6.20 2.18
C PHE A 181 12.44 -7.69 2.04
N GLY A 182 13.14 -8.43 1.17
CA GLY A 182 12.95 -9.87 0.99
C GLY A 182 11.50 -10.27 0.64
N GLN A 183 10.82 -9.50 -0.21
CA GLN A 183 9.43 -9.75 -0.58
C GLN A 183 9.22 -11.06 -1.37
N PHE A 184 10.27 -11.71 -1.86
CA PHE A 184 10.24 -12.96 -2.62
C PHE A 184 10.74 -14.17 -1.83
N GLU A 185 11.12 -13.97 -0.57
CA GLU A 185 11.55 -15.04 0.33
C GLU A 185 10.43 -16.04 0.64
N GLU A 186 10.82 -17.20 1.18
CA GLU A 186 9.90 -18.28 1.53
C GLU A 186 8.78 -17.80 2.49
N GLU A 187 7.60 -18.41 2.36
CA GLU A 187 6.36 -18.09 3.08
C GLU A 187 5.72 -16.72 2.74
N MET A 188 6.38 -15.84 1.98
CA MET A 188 5.84 -14.48 1.73
C MET A 188 4.46 -14.46 1.08
N VAL A 189 4.16 -15.44 0.21
CA VAL A 189 2.83 -15.61 -0.38
C VAL A 189 1.77 -15.80 0.69
N ASP A 190 1.98 -16.77 1.58
CA ASP A 190 1.01 -17.09 2.63
C ASP A 190 0.94 -15.98 3.68
N ILE A 191 2.07 -15.39 4.05
CA ILE A 191 2.14 -14.30 5.03
C ILE A 191 1.35 -13.08 4.54
N CYS A 192 1.62 -12.61 3.31
CA CYS A 192 0.99 -11.40 2.79
C CYS A 192 -0.51 -11.60 2.56
N LEU A 193 -0.93 -12.77 2.06
CA LEU A 193 -2.34 -13.10 1.91
C LEU A 193 -3.04 -13.21 3.27
N LYS A 194 -2.40 -13.84 4.26
CA LYS A 194 -2.92 -13.94 5.63
C LYS A 194 -3.12 -12.57 6.26
N LEU A 195 -2.21 -11.62 6.01
CA LEU A 195 -2.32 -10.23 6.50
C LEU A 195 -3.61 -9.55 6.02
N LEU A 196 -4.01 -9.76 4.76
CA LEU A 196 -5.30 -9.26 4.28
C LEU A 196 -6.48 -10.02 4.88
N ASP A 197 -6.39 -11.32 5.12
CA ASP A 197 -7.51 -12.11 5.62
C ASP A 197 -7.78 -11.92 7.13
N VAL A 198 -6.79 -11.45 7.89
CA VAL A 198 -6.93 -11.24 9.34
C VAL A 198 -7.29 -9.82 9.74
N ASN A 199 -7.45 -8.92 8.77
CA ASN A 199 -7.77 -7.53 9.02
C ASN A 199 -9.20 -7.33 9.57
N PRO A 200 -9.46 -6.27 10.36
CA PRO A 200 -10.78 -6.04 10.96
C PRO A 200 -11.94 -5.92 9.97
N LYS A 201 -11.69 -5.33 8.78
CA LYS A 201 -12.72 -5.19 7.73
C LYS A 201 -13.10 -6.56 7.17
N HIS A 202 -12.11 -7.44 6.94
CA HIS A 202 -12.38 -8.82 6.53
C HIS A 202 -13.16 -9.62 7.58
N LYS A 203 -12.80 -9.48 8.86
CA LYS A 203 -13.53 -10.16 9.95
C LYS A 203 -14.99 -9.72 10.03
N ARG A 204 -15.27 -8.45 9.75
CA ARG A 204 -16.61 -7.86 9.81
C ARG A 204 -17.46 -8.19 8.58
N ASP A 205 -16.89 -8.02 7.39
CA ASP A 205 -17.55 -8.30 6.11
C ASP A 205 -16.52 -8.86 5.12
N PRO A 206 -16.33 -10.20 5.09
CA PRO A 206 -15.33 -10.82 4.23
C PRO A 206 -15.70 -10.73 2.75
N GLU A 207 -16.98 -10.55 2.41
CA GLU A 207 -17.39 -10.42 1.01
C GLU A 207 -17.00 -9.07 0.44
N ASP A 208 -17.30 -8.00 1.19
CA ASP A 208 -17.00 -6.64 0.79
C ASP A 208 -15.48 -6.37 0.80
N ASP A 209 -14.77 -6.88 1.80
CA ASP A 209 -13.30 -6.79 1.86
C ASP A 209 -12.64 -7.43 0.64
N VAL A 210 -12.97 -8.69 0.32
CA VAL A 210 -12.36 -9.38 -0.84
C VAL A 210 -12.74 -8.67 -2.15
N SER A 211 -13.97 -8.19 -2.29
CA SER A 211 -14.38 -7.36 -3.44
C SER A 211 -13.57 -6.06 -3.54
N ALA A 212 -13.26 -5.42 -2.42
CA ALA A 212 -12.54 -4.15 -2.37
C ALA A 212 -11.03 -4.29 -2.63
N ARG A 213 -10.47 -5.51 -2.53
CA ARG A 213 -9.07 -5.82 -2.91
C ARG A 213 -8.76 -5.58 -4.40
N CYS A 214 -9.75 -5.21 -5.23
CA CYS A 214 -9.50 -4.69 -6.57
C CYS A 214 -8.86 -3.29 -6.58
N ASN A 215 -8.92 -2.56 -5.46
CA ASN A 215 -8.53 -1.17 -5.39
C ASN A 215 -7.21 -1.00 -4.59
N PRO A 216 -6.12 -0.50 -5.20
CA PRO A 216 -4.85 -0.29 -4.49
C PRO A 216 -4.95 0.74 -3.36
N ILE A 217 -5.89 1.70 -3.44
CA ILE A 217 -6.17 2.67 -2.35
C ILE A 217 -6.65 1.93 -1.11
N TYR A 218 -7.59 1.00 -1.29
CA TYR A 218 -8.13 0.18 -0.22
C TYR A 218 -7.06 -0.74 0.37
N VAL A 219 -6.36 -1.48 -0.49
CA VAL A 219 -5.33 -2.43 -0.07
C VAL A 219 -4.20 -1.71 0.66
N GLY A 220 -3.71 -0.59 0.14
CA GLY A 220 -2.68 0.22 0.81
C GLY A 220 -3.10 0.70 2.19
N ARG A 221 -4.34 1.17 2.34
CA ARG A 221 -4.87 1.62 3.65
C ARG A 221 -5.07 0.47 4.64
N VAL A 222 -5.51 -0.71 4.18
CA VAL A 222 -5.58 -1.92 5.01
C VAL A 222 -4.18 -2.34 5.47
N ILE A 223 -3.19 -2.32 4.57
CA ILE A 223 -1.81 -2.64 4.93
C ILE A 223 -1.27 -1.63 5.95
N SER A 224 -1.45 -0.32 5.75
CA SER A 224 -1.02 0.71 6.73
C SER A 224 -1.55 0.41 8.15
N ALA A 225 -2.82 0.01 8.27
CA ALA A 225 -3.40 -0.41 9.55
C ALA A 225 -2.74 -1.69 10.09
N MET A 226 -2.68 -2.74 9.27
CA MET A 226 -2.25 -4.08 9.67
C MET A 226 -0.76 -4.20 9.98
N ILE A 227 0.07 -3.23 9.60
CA ILE A 227 1.50 -3.26 9.93
C ILE A 227 1.74 -2.94 11.42
N ASN A 228 0.84 -2.19 12.08
CA ASN A 228 0.87 -1.99 13.53
C ASN A 228 -0.23 -2.83 14.21
N CYS A 229 -0.07 -3.16 15.49
CA CYS A 229 -0.96 -4.12 16.17
C CYS A 229 -2.02 -3.50 17.10
N TYR A 230 -2.25 -2.19 17.07
CA TYR A 230 -2.97 -1.51 18.16
C TYR A 230 -4.48 -1.71 18.15
N ASP A 231 -5.07 -2.01 16.99
CA ASP A 231 -6.51 -2.18 16.82
C ASP A 231 -6.92 -3.60 16.36
N ASP A 232 -5.94 -4.47 16.10
CA ASP A 232 -6.14 -5.72 15.38
C ASP A 232 -5.03 -6.77 15.62
N MET A 233 -4.92 -7.74 14.71
CA MET A 233 -3.88 -8.77 14.73
C MET A 233 -2.67 -8.38 13.88
N GLY A 234 -2.33 -7.09 13.87
CA GLY A 234 -1.27 -6.53 13.06
C GLY A 234 0.14 -6.91 13.51
N VAL A 235 1.11 -6.54 12.66
CA VAL A 235 2.44 -7.16 12.66
C VAL A 235 3.31 -6.72 13.82
N LEU A 236 3.46 -5.40 14.03
CA LEU A 236 4.46 -4.84 14.95
C LEU A 236 3.83 -4.10 16.12
N GLN A 237 4.42 -4.29 17.30
CA GLN A 237 4.17 -3.44 18.46
C GLN A 237 5.24 -2.33 18.54
N GLY A 238 4.80 -1.09 18.69
CA GLY A 238 5.69 0.07 18.80
C GLY A 238 6.31 0.23 20.19
N CYS A 239 7.56 0.68 20.27
CA CYS A 239 8.19 1.06 21.53
C CYS A 239 9.28 2.14 21.37
N TRP A 240 9.13 3.26 22.10
CA TRP A 240 10.03 4.42 22.10
C TRP A 240 10.58 4.80 23.47
N ASP A 241 10.33 4.01 24.52
CA ASP A 241 10.74 4.33 25.90
C ASP A 241 12.20 3.94 26.22
N GLY A 242 12.87 3.21 25.33
CA GLY A 242 14.24 2.73 25.47
C GLY A 242 14.39 1.40 26.21
N ASN A 243 13.30 0.78 26.67
CA ASN A 243 13.30 -0.51 27.35
C ASN A 243 12.74 -1.62 26.46
N TYR A 244 13.62 -2.54 26.04
CA TYR A 244 13.29 -3.62 25.09
C TYR A 244 13.55 -5.02 25.65
N HIS A 245 13.57 -5.19 26.97
CA HIS A 245 14.00 -6.45 27.61
C HIS A 245 13.15 -7.68 27.26
N ASP A 246 11.86 -7.49 26.95
CA ASP A 246 10.91 -8.54 26.57
C ASP A 246 10.68 -8.65 25.05
N GLY A 247 11.52 -7.99 24.25
CA GLY A 247 11.44 -8.00 22.79
C GLY A 247 12.78 -7.79 22.10
N VAL A 248 12.72 -7.45 20.82
CA VAL A 248 13.90 -7.06 20.04
C VAL A 248 14.00 -5.55 20.01
N CYS A 249 15.18 -5.02 20.33
CA CYS A 249 15.47 -3.59 20.17
C CYS A 249 15.27 -3.18 18.70
N PRO A 250 14.46 -2.15 18.40
CA PRO A 250 14.12 -1.76 17.03
C PRO A 250 15.32 -1.50 16.11
N THR A 251 16.46 -1.08 16.67
CA THR A 251 17.69 -0.80 15.91
C THR A 251 18.45 -2.06 15.46
N ARG A 252 18.11 -3.25 15.98
CA ARG A 252 18.72 -4.53 15.60
C ARG A 252 18.09 -5.15 14.35
N TRP A 253 16.86 -4.76 14.00
CA TRP A 253 16.24 -5.22 12.77
C TRP A 253 16.98 -4.68 11.56
N THR A 254 17.21 -5.53 10.57
CA THR A 254 17.83 -5.19 9.28
C THR A 254 17.07 -5.77 8.10
N SER A 255 16.00 -6.52 8.37
CA SER A 255 15.19 -7.21 7.36
C SER A 255 13.74 -7.30 7.81
N SER A 256 12.81 -7.20 6.86
CA SER A 256 11.37 -7.43 7.09
C SER A 256 11.04 -8.91 7.23
N VAL A 257 11.84 -9.79 6.62
CA VAL A 257 11.56 -11.23 6.47
C VAL A 257 11.32 -11.88 7.81
N SER A 258 12.28 -11.74 8.72
CA SER A 258 12.22 -12.35 10.06
C SER A 258 11.10 -11.78 10.94
N ILE A 259 10.65 -10.54 10.68
CA ILE A 259 9.52 -9.94 11.41
C ILE A 259 8.22 -10.60 10.93
N LEU A 260 8.02 -10.63 9.61
CA LEU A 260 6.83 -11.18 8.97
C LEU A 260 6.66 -12.69 9.24
N GLN A 261 7.74 -13.46 9.15
CA GLN A 261 7.74 -14.89 9.48
C GLN A 261 7.40 -15.12 10.96
N ARG A 262 7.98 -14.36 11.90
CA ARG A 262 7.66 -14.49 13.33
C ARG A 262 6.20 -14.18 13.61
N TRP A 263 5.66 -13.13 13.00
CA TRP A 263 4.25 -12.79 13.13
C TRP A 263 3.36 -13.94 12.64
N PHE A 264 3.65 -14.48 11.46
CA PHE A 264 2.88 -15.57 10.87
C PHE A 264 2.96 -16.88 11.66
N GLN A 265 4.16 -17.32 12.01
CA GLN A 265 4.42 -18.56 12.75
C GLN A 265 3.90 -18.50 14.21
N SER A 266 3.70 -17.31 14.76
CA SER A 266 3.14 -17.13 16.10
C SER A 266 1.61 -16.99 16.13
N ASP A 267 0.93 -17.37 15.05
CA ASP A 267 -0.52 -17.21 14.86
C ASP A 267 -0.95 -15.74 14.93
N CYS A 268 -0.25 -14.90 14.15
CA CYS A 268 -0.51 -13.47 14.01
C CYS A 268 -0.35 -12.66 15.31
N LYS A 269 0.51 -13.11 16.24
CA LYS A 269 0.84 -12.33 17.44
C LYS A 269 1.82 -11.21 17.10
N ALA A 270 1.60 -10.05 17.70
CA ALA A 270 2.43 -8.87 17.48
C ALA A 270 3.91 -9.11 17.80
N VAL A 271 4.78 -8.69 16.90
CA VAL A 271 6.23 -8.76 17.04
C VAL A 271 6.73 -7.53 17.78
N LYS A 272 7.45 -7.77 18.88
CA LYS A 272 8.08 -6.74 19.72
C LYS A 272 9.55 -6.56 19.32
N TYR A 273 10.06 -5.38 19.03
CA TYR A 273 9.40 -4.08 18.87
C TYR A 273 9.79 -3.41 17.56
N GLY A 274 8.97 -2.46 17.10
CA GLY A 274 9.22 -1.59 15.96
C GLY A 274 9.29 -0.11 16.34
N GLN A 275 9.94 0.68 15.47
CA GLN A 275 9.83 2.14 15.39
C GLN A 275 9.59 2.51 13.92
N CYS A 276 9.36 3.79 13.61
CA CYS A 276 8.87 4.25 12.29
C CYS A 276 9.58 3.60 11.09
N TRP A 277 10.91 3.53 11.08
CA TRP A 277 11.66 2.90 9.98
C TRP A 277 11.43 1.39 9.85
N VAL A 278 11.17 0.69 10.97
CA VAL A 278 10.84 -0.74 10.97
C VAL A 278 9.44 -0.93 10.39
N PHE A 279 8.46 -0.12 10.83
CA PHE A 279 7.11 -0.17 10.27
C PHE A 279 7.13 0.13 8.76
N ALA A 280 7.84 1.18 8.33
CA ALA A 280 7.95 1.54 6.92
C ALA A 280 8.66 0.45 6.10
N GLY A 281 9.74 -0.16 6.63
CA GLY A 281 10.44 -1.26 5.97
C GLY A 281 9.54 -2.47 5.72
N VAL A 282 8.80 -2.89 6.74
CA VAL A 282 7.84 -4.00 6.64
C VAL A 282 6.68 -3.64 5.70
N MET A 283 6.13 -2.43 5.80
CA MET A 283 5.07 -1.98 4.90
C MET A 283 5.53 -1.98 3.43
N CYS A 284 6.73 -1.47 3.15
CA CYS A 284 7.27 -1.44 1.78
C CYS A 284 7.39 -2.86 1.21
N THR A 285 7.79 -3.83 2.02
CA THR A 285 7.88 -5.26 1.65
C THR A 285 6.52 -5.80 1.21
N VAL A 286 5.49 -5.60 2.05
CA VAL A 286 4.13 -6.11 1.76
C VAL A 286 3.53 -5.40 0.53
N MET A 287 3.75 -4.09 0.38
CA MET A 287 3.27 -3.34 -0.78
C MET A 287 3.94 -3.81 -2.09
N ARG A 288 5.27 -4.03 -2.08
CA ARG A 288 6.04 -4.57 -3.21
C ARG A 288 5.60 -5.98 -3.58
N PHE A 289 5.40 -6.84 -2.59
CA PHE A 289 4.87 -8.19 -2.80
C PHE A 289 3.55 -8.17 -3.59
N PHE A 290 2.61 -7.32 -3.17
CA PHE A 290 1.32 -7.21 -3.86
C PHE A 290 1.40 -6.59 -5.27
N GLY A 291 2.56 -6.04 -5.66
CA GLY A 291 2.78 -5.38 -6.94
C GLY A 291 2.43 -3.91 -6.96
N ILE A 292 2.28 -3.26 -5.79
CA ILE A 292 2.13 -1.80 -5.70
C ILE A 292 3.54 -1.20 -5.65
N PRO A 293 3.99 -0.42 -6.66
CA PRO A 293 5.31 0.18 -6.61
C PRO A 293 5.45 1.07 -5.38
N CYS A 294 6.48 0.82 -4.57
CA CYS A 294 6.59 1.40 -3.24
C CYS A 294 8.03 1.76 -2.89
N ARG A 295 8.22 2.91 -2.23
CA ARG A 295 9.52 3.38 -1.73
C ARG A 295 9.43 3.89 -0.30
N VAL A 296 10.49 3.70 0.47
CA VAL A 296 10.62 4.24 1.83
C VAL A 296 11.09 5.70 1.75
N VAL A 297 10.49 6.56 2.58
CA VAL A 297 10.79 8.00 2.64
C VAL A 297 11.13 8.39 4.07
N THR A 298 12.23 9.14 4.22
CA THR A 298 12.65 9.71 5.50
C THR A 298 12.45 11.22 5.48
N ASN A 299 11.72 11.75 6.45
CA ASN A 299 11.58 13.18 6.70
C ASN A 299 12.38 13.58 7.94
N PHE A 300 13.29 14.56 7.85
CA PHE A 300 14.01 15.07 9.01
C PHE A 300 13.30 16.28 9.62
N GLU A 301 13.43 16.47 10.94
CA GLU A 301 12.65 17.49 11.68
C GLU A 301 11.14 17.33 11.42
N SER A 302 10.63 16.11 11.56
CA SER A 302 9.22 15.79 11.28
C SER A 302 8.33 16.32 12.39
N GLY A 303 7.34 17.14 12.04
CA GLY A 303 6.35 17.63 13.00
C GLY A 303 5.36 16.52 13.36
N HIS A 304 5.02 16.38 14.63
CA HIS A 304 3.87 15.58 15.06
C HIS A 304 2.86 16.53 15.71
N ASP A 305 1.89 16.97 14.92
CA ASP A 305 0.75 17.80 15.32
C ASP A 305 -0.38 16.90 15.82
N THR A 306 -0.70 17.01 17.11
CA THR A 306 -1.70 16.16 17.78
C THR A 306 -3.11 16.74 17.78
N ASN A 307 -3.30 17.97 17.28
CA ASN A 307 -4.57 18.70 17.37
C ASN A 307 -5.07 19.25 16.02
N ASN A 308 -4.41 18.89 14.91
CA ASN A 308 -4.73 19.34 13.55
C ASN A 308 -4.73 20.87 13.39
N SER A 309 -3.92 21.58 14.17
CA SER A 309 -3.75 23.04 14.03
C SER A 309 -2.90 23.44 12.83
N LEU A 310 -2.21 22.48 12.20
CA LEU A 310 -1.16 22.68 11.19
C LEU A 310 0.04 23.47 11.74
N THR A 311 0.18 23.50 13.06
CA THR A 311 1.27 24.12 13.79
C THR A 311 1.78 23.17 14.86
N ILE A 312 3.06 23.28 15.21
CA ILE A 312 3.66 22.57 16.34
C ILE A 312 3.76 23.57 17.49
N ASP A 313 2.87 23.45 18.46
CA ASP A 313 2.80 24.37 19.59
C ASP A 313 3.73 23.93 20.73
N GLN A 314 4.66 24.81 21.10
CA GLN A 314 5.55 24.60 22.23
C GLN A 314 5.26 25.61 23.33
N TYR A 315 4.81 25.09 24.47
CA TYR A 315 4.47 25.91 25.62
C TYR A 315 5.66 26.01 26.57
N PHE A 316 5.89 27.21 27.10
CA PHE A 316 6.93 27.51 28.07
C PHE A 316 6.34 28.22 29.27
N ASP A 317 6.98 28.08 30.43
CA ASP A 317 6.63 28.81 31.64
C ASP A 317 6.73 30.33 31.48
N GLU A 318 6.29 31.07 32.50
CA GLU A 318 6.30 32.53 32.48
C GLU A 318 7.72 33.13 32.38
N TYR A 319 8.77 32.35 32.58
CA TYR A 319 10.16 32.79 32.42
C TYR A 319 10.74 32.41 31.06
N GLY A 320 10.04 31.56 30.28
CA GLY A 320 10.51 31.02 29.01
C GLY A 320 11.60 29.94 29.17
N LEU A 321 11.79 29.40 30.38
CA LEU A 321 12.91 28.52 30.72
C LEU A 321 12.55 27.04 30.62
N LYS A 322 11.36 26.66 31.11
CA LYS A 322 10.90 25.28 31.11
C LYS A 322 9.84 25.05 30.05
N LYS A 323 10.07 24.07 29.16
CA LYS A 323 9.02 23.55 28.27
C LYS A 323 7.94 22.86 29.12
N MET A 324 6.69 23.23 28.88
CA MET A 324 5.50 22.72 29.54
C MET A 324 4.70 21.85 28.56
N GLY A 325 4.03 20.81 29.08
CA GLY A 325 3.20 19.91 28.27
C GLY A 325 4.00 18.91 27.43
N LYS A 326 3.28 17.98 26.80
CA LYS A 326 3.84 16.85 26.02
C LYS A 326 3.21 16.66 24.63
N GLU A 327 2.32 17.55 24.21
CA GLU A 327 1.37 17.26 23.11
C GLU A 327 2.06 17.29 21.74
N ASP A 328 2.60 18.42 21.29
CA ASP A 328 3.30 18.44 20.01
C ASP A 328 4.81 18.21 20.14
N SER A 329 5.35 17.45 19.19
CA SER A 329 6.77 17.09 19.15
C SER A 329 7.36 17.27 17.76
N ILE A 330 8.70 17.41 17.71
CA ILE A 330 9.46 17.39 16.46
C ILE A 330 10.42 16.22 16.58
N TRP A 331 10.26 15.25 15.70
CA TRP A 331 11.12 14.08 15.67
C TRP A 331 12.37 14.42 14.87
N ASN A 332 13.54 13.93 15.32
CA ASN A 332 14.79 14.11 14.57
C ASN A 332 14.65 13.63 13.12
N PHE A 333 13.94 12.52 12.96
CA PHE A 333 13.44 12.03 11.69
C PHE A 333 12.21 11.16 11.91
N HIS A 334 11.38 11.07 10.88
CA HIS A 334 10.28 10.13 10.78
C HIS A 334 10.33 9.42 9.42
N VAL A 335 9.78 8.21 9.35
CA VAL A 335 9.87 7.36 8.16
C VAL A 335 8.51 6.76 7.84
N TRP A 336 8.07 6.94 6.58
CA TRP A 336 6.85 6.36 6.01
C TRP A 336 7.17 5.73 4.65
N VAL A 337 6.12 5.32 3.92
CA VAL A 337 6.26 4.85 2.53
C VAL A 337 5.45 5.69 1.56
N GLU A 338 5.89 5.75 0.31
CA GLU A 338 5.07 6.22 -0.80
C GLU A 338 4.69 5.05 -1.71
N GLY A 339 3.40 4.87 -1.95
CA GLY A 339 2.87 3.93 -2.95
C GLY A 339 2.45 4.65 -4.22
N TRP A 340 2.80 4.10 -5.38
CA TRP A 340 2.39 4.63 -6.69
C TRP A 340 1.03 4.08 -7.10
N MET A 341 0.03 4.96 -7.26
CA MET A 341 -1.31 4.56 -7.72
C MET A 341 -2.11 5.75 -8.26
N LYS A 342 -3.16 5.45 -9.03
CA LYS A 342 -4.21 6.42 -9.39
C LYS A 342 -5.13 6.75 -8.22
N ARG A 343 -5.76 7.93 -8.26
CA ARG A 343 -6.72 8.47 -7.28
C ARG A 343 -8.03 8.93 -7.92
N PRO A 344 -8.76 8.03 -8.62
CA PRO A 344 -10.03 8.37 -9.25
C PRO A 344 -11.14 8.73 -8.25
N ASP A 345 -10.92 8.45 -6.95
CA ASP A 345 -11.78 8.87 -5.84
C ASP A 345 -11.67 10.38 -5.52
N LEU A 346 -10.57 11.04 -5.90
CA LEU A 346 -10.32 12.45 -5.62
C LEU A 346 -10.57 13.35 -6.83
N ASP A 347 -10.15 12.91 -8.02
CA ASP A 347 -10.23 13.69 -9.24
C ASP A 347 -10.29 12.79 -10.47
N GLN A 348 -11.09 13.17 -11.46
CA GLN A 348 -11.24 12.39 -12.69
C GLN A 348 -10.11 12.64 -13.69
N ASP A 349 -9.46 13.81 -13.62
CA ASP A 349 -8.40 14.22 -14.54
C ASP A 349 -7.01 13.72 -14.12
N GLY A 350 -6.93 12.92 -13.03
CA GLY A 350 -5.70 12.30 -12.56
C GLY A 350 -4.74 13.27 -11.86
N ARG A 351 -5.18 14.46 -11.44
CA ARG A 351 -4.33 15.46 -10.77
C ARG A 351 -3.60 14.92 -9.54
N TYR A 352 -4.23 13.98 -8.84
CA TYR A 352 -3.71 13.39 -7.61
C TYR A 352 -3.18 11.97 -7.79
N ASP A 353 -3.04 11.51 -9.04
CA ASP A 353 -2.36 10.24 -9.35
C ASP A 353 -0.87 10.33 -9.04
N GLY A 354 -0.23 9.17 -8.89
CA GLY A 354 1.21 9.04 -8.67
C GLY A 354 1.53 8.67 -7.23
N TRP A 355 2.54 9.30 -6.63
CA TRP A 355 3.00 8.98 -5.28
C TRP A 355 2.01 9.39 -4.20
N GLN A 356 1.64 8.43 -3.35
CA GLN A 356 0.75 8.61 -2.21
C GLN A 356 1.49 8.23 -0.93
N VAL A 357 1.51 9.10 0.07
CA VAL A 357 2.03 8.80 1.40
C VAL A 357 1.11 7.81 2.10
N LEU A 358 1.69 6.74 2.63
CA LEU A 358 1.07 5.87 3.62
C LEU A 358 2.03 5.71 4.80
N ASP A 359 1.52 5.93 6.01
CA ASP A 359 2.31 5.77 7.23
C ASP A 359 1.74 4.63 8.07
N PRO A 360 2.50 3.54 8.28
CA PRO A 360 2.10 2.44 9.16
C PRO A 360 2.38 2.71 10.64
N THR A 361 3.05 3.82 10.97
CA THR A 361 3.38 4.19 12.35
C THR A 361 2.12 4.68 13.07
N PRO A 362 1.78 4.12 14.24
CA PRO A 362 0.54 4.47 14.96
C PRO A 362 0.69 5.81 15.70
N GLN A 363 0.66 6.91 14.95
CA GLN A 363 0.73 8.28 15.48
C GLN A 363 -0.67 8.82 15.77
N GLU A 364 -1.50 8.96 14.73
CA GLU A 364 -2.85 9.50 14.80
C GLU A 364 -3.89 8.47 14.36
N ARG A 365 -5.10 8.56 14.93
CA ARG A 365 -6.23 7.72 14.52
C ARG A 365 -6.96 8.36 13.34
N SER A 366 -7.13 7.61 12.26
CA SER A 366 -7.95 7.97 11.12
C SER A 366 -9.19 7.08 11.06
N GLU A 367 -10.38 7.69 11.07
CA GLU A 367 -11.68 6.97 11.11
C GLU A 367 -11.76 5.92 12.24
N GLY A 368 -11.13 6.23 13.38
CA GLY A 368 -11.12 5.39 14.57
C GLY A 368 -10.05 4.30 14.63
N MET A 369 -9.18 4.16 13.62
CA MET A 369 -8.08 3.17 13.60
C MET A 369 -6.73 3.84 13.39
N PHE A 370 -5.65 3.25 13.91
CA PHE A 370 -4.27 3.65 13.63
C PHE A 370 -3.88 3.24 12.21
N CYS A 371 -4.21 4.11 11.26
CA CYS A 371 -3.84 4.01 9.86
C CYS A 371 -3.69 5.42 9.28
N CYS A 372 -2.86 5.57 8.25
CA CYS A 372 -2.62 6.85 7.62
C CYS A 372 -2.46 6.70 6.10
N GLY A 373 -3.16 7.55 5.36
CA GLY A 373 -3.11 7.59 3.90
C GLY A 373 -4.06 6.59 3.22
N PRO A 374 -4.01 6.49 1.89
CA PRO A 374 -3.08 7.19 0.99
C PRO A 374 -3.35 8.69 0.84
N ALA A 375 -2.33 9.52 1.10
CA ALA A 375 -2.36 10.98 0.96
C ALA A 375 -1.55 11.40 -0.29
N PRO A 376 -2.12 12.09 -1.29
CA PRO A 376 -1.37 12.45 -2.49
C PRO A 376 -0.23 13.42 -2.17
N VAL A 377 1.00 13.09 -2.61
CA VAL A 377 2.16 13.99 -2.43
C VAL A 377 1.91 15.34 -3.12
N SER A 378 1.23 15.35 -4.27
CA SER A 378 0.82 16.58 -4.96
C SER A 378 -0.18 17.43 -4.15
N ALA A 379 -1.10 16.81 -3.41
CA ALA A 379 -2.02 17.52 -2.52
C ALA A 379 -1.29 18.13 -1.32
N ILE A 380 -0.31 17.41 -0.77
CA ILE A 380 0.55 17.91 0.31
C ILE A 380 1.38 19.11 -0.18
N HIS A 381 1.99 19.01 -1.36
CA HIS A 381 2.74 20.11 -1.99
C HIS A 381 1.89 21.38 -2.17
N ASP A 382 0.68 21.22 -2.70
CA ASP A 382 -0.22 22.35 -2.98
C ASP A 382 -0.97 22.84 -1.72
N GLY A 383 -0.90 22.12 -0.60
CA GLY A 383 -1.61 22.44 0.64
C GLY A 383 -3.12 22.22 0.56
N HIS A 384 -3.56 21.23 -0.20
CA HIS A 384 -4.97 20.84 -0.35
C HIS A 384 -5.43 19.90 0.78
N THR A 385 -5.40 20.40 2.02
CA THR A 385 -5.61 19.62 3.24
C THR A 385 -7.04 19.09 3.41
N ASN A 386 -8.02 19.59 2.67
CA ASN A 386 -9.40 19.11 2.74
C ASN A 386 -9.64 17.75 2.04
N LEU A 387 -8.62 17.16 1.42
CA LEU A 387 -8.72 15.92 0.65
C LEU A 387 -8.48 14.68 1.52
N LYS A 388 -9.07 13.56 1.09
CA LYS A 388 -8.77 12.24 1.67
C LYS A 388 -7.47 11.67 1.10
N TYR A 389 -6.72 10.86 1.84
CA TYR A 389 -6.87 10.55 3.26
C TYR A 389 -5.77 11.28 4.03
N ASP A 390 -6.08 11.74 5.24
CA ASP A 390 -5.08 12.19 6.23
C ASP A 390 -4.13 13.30 5.76
N VAL A 391 -4.49 14.04 4.69
CA VAL A 391 -3.66 15.12 4.13
C VAL A 391 -3.35 16.22 5.14
N PRO A 392 -4.25 16.66 6.05
CA PRO A 392 -3.89 17.64 7.07
C PRO A 392 -2.73 17.19 7.97
N PHE A 393 -2.78 15.92 8.40
CA PHE A 393 -1.74 15.34 9.25
C PHE A 393 -0.42 15.25 8.50
N VAL A 394 -0.39 14.63 7.31
CA VAL A 394 0.86 14.51 6.55
C VAL A 394 1.41 15.88 6.14
N PHE A 395 0.53 16.86 5.86
CA PHE A 395 0.95 18.23 5.59
C PHE A 395 1.66 18.87 6.79
N SER A 396 1.15 18.68 8.02
CA SER A 396 1.78 19.23 9.22
C SER A 396 3.15 18.58 9.48
N GLU A 397 3.32 17.29 9.15
CA GLU A 397 4.60 16.59 9.29
C GLU A 397 5.75 17.25 8.51
N VAL A 398 5.44 17.92 7.38
CA VAL A 398 6.44 18.52 6.48
C VAL A 398 6.40 20.05 6.37
N ASN A 399 5.32 20.71 6.81
CA ASN A 399 5.12 22.15 6.63
C ASN A 399 4.66 22.90 7.90
N ALA A 400 4.54 22.25 9.06
CA ALA A 400 4.03 22.95 10.24
C ALA A 400 4.97 24.06 10.74
N ASP A 401 4.37 25.22 11.08
CA ASP A 401 5.08 26.27 11.79
C ASP A 401 5.32 25.84 13.25
N VAL A 402 6.54 26.04 13.76
CA VAL A 402 6.85 25.83 15.18
C VAL A 402 6.52 27.11 15.93
N VAL A 403 5.39 27.13 16.62
CA VAL A 403 4.91 28.30 17.37
C VAL A 403 5.24 28.14 18.84
N LYS A 404 5.98 29.11 19.40
CA LYS A 404 6.31 29.11 20.83
C LYS A 404 5.37 30.04 21.60
N TRP A 405 4.85 29.53 22.71
CA TRP A 405 3.91 30.22 23.58
C TRP A 405 4.49 30.32 24.99
N LYS A 406 4.36 31.50 25.59
CA LYS A 406 4.63 31.73 27.01
C LYS A 406 3.30 31.71 27.78
N ILE A 407 3.21 30.84 28.78
CA ILE A 407 2.06 30.75 29.69
C ILE A 407 2.31 31.65 30.90
N LYS A 408 1.42 32.61 31.16
CA LYS A 408 1.49 33.45 32.37
C LYS A 408 0.88 32.73 33.57
N ALA A 409 1.17 33.25 34.77
CA ALA A 409 0.57 32.78 36.02
C ALA A 409 -0.97 32.82 36.02
N ASP A 410 -1.59 33.72 35.25
CA ASP A 410 -3.05 33.82 35.08
C ASP A 410 -3.63 32.83 34.05
N GLY A 411 -2.80 31.98 33.45
CA GLY A 411 -3.17 31.01 32.42
C GLY A 411 -3.25 31.58 31.00
N SER A 412 -3.08 32.89 30.79
CA SER A 412 -3.08 33.50 29.46
C SER A 412 -1.84 33.13 28.64
N LYS A 413 -2.03 32.99 27.32
CA LYS A 413 -0.99 32.60 26.36
C LYS A 413 -0.46 33.84 25.61
N ILE A 414 0.86 34.04 25.61
CA ILE A 414 1.54 35.03 24.76
C ILE A 414 2.32 34.31 23.67
N LYS A 415 2.03 34.61 22.39
CA LYS A 415 2.84 34.13 21.26
C LYS A 415 4.21 34.81 21.28
N MET A 416 5.27 34.01 21.34
CA MET A 416 6.65 34.48 21.28
C MET A 416 7.07 34.70 19.82
N LYS A 417 6.52 35.75 19.19
CA LYS A 417 6.60 36.00 17.73
C LYS A 417 8.01 35.87 17.13
N TYR A 418 9.04 36.34 17.82
CA TYR A 418 10.43 36.31 17.33
C TYR A 418 11.12 34.95 17.46
N LEU A 419 10.48 33.97 18.11
CA LEU A 419 10.99 32.60 18.26
C LEU A 419 10.16 31.55 17.51
N THR A 420 9.17 31.99 16.74
CA THR A 420 8.43 31.14 15.80
C THR A 420 9.34 30.80 14.63
N ASP A 421 9.38 29.52 14.28
CA ASP A 421 10.19 29.01 13.17
C ASP A 421 9.27 28.40 12.12
N THR A 422 9.26 28.99 10.93
CA THR A 422 8.39 28.59 9.81
C THR A 422 9.13 27.72 8.78
N ALA A 423 10.39 27.38 9.04
CA ALA A 423 11.26 26.68 8.11
C ALA A 423 11.84 25.39 8.71
N LYS A 424 11.77 25.22 10.04
CA LYS A 424 12.39 24.07 10.71
C LYS A 424 11.83 22.71 10.28
N VAL A 425 10.51 22.60 10.15
CA VAL A 425 9.84 21.31 9.92
C VAL A 425 10.01 20.86 8.48
N GLY A 426 10.19 19.55 8.27
CA GLY A 426 10.17 18.96 6.93
C GLY A 426 11.44 19.17 6.13
N GLN A 427 12.57 18.65 6.59
CA GLN A 427 13.88 18.89 6.00
C GLN A 427 14.44 17.64 5.33
N LYS A 428 15.14 17.85 4.19
CA LYS A 428 15.89 16.81 3.46
C LYS A 428 15.09 15.51 3.30
N ILE A 429 13.85 15.63 2.82
CA ILE A 429 12.97 14.48 2.64
C ILE A 429 13.65 13.54 1.63
N SER A 430 14.04 12.34 2.06
CA SER A 430 15.02 11.52 1.35
C SER A 430 14.47 10.14 1.04
N THR A 431 14.78 9.63 -0.15
CA THR A 431 14.56 8.23 -0.56
C THR A 431 15.79 7.67 -1.27
N LYS A 432 15.85 6.35 -1.44
CA LYS A 432 16.91 5.71 -2.24
C LYS A 432 16.70 6.04 -3.71
N ALA A 433 17.77 6.43 -4.41
CA ALA A 433 17.73 6.69 -5.84
C ALA A 433 17.58 5.38 -6.64
N VAL A 434 16.88 5.47 -7.77
CA VAL A 434 16.64 4.37 -8.70
C VAL A 434 17.97 3.79 -9.20
N GLY A 435 18.17 2.48 -9.02
CA GLY A 435 19.32 1.76 -9.56
C GLY A 435 20.68 2.12 -8.93
N SER A 436 20.71 2.86 -7.81
CA SER A 436 21.95 3.19 -7.10
C SER A 436 21.75 3.28 -5.58
N THR A 437 22.83 3.48 -4.84
CA THR A 437 22.82 3.74 -3.39
C THR A 437 22.80 5.23 -3.04
N ALA A 438 22.69 6.10 -4.05
CA ALA A 438 22.63 7.54 -3.84
C ALA A 438 21.32 7.96 -3.17
N ILE A 439 21.37 9.10 -2.49
CA ILE A 439 20.19 9.76 -1.93
C ILE A 439 19.47 10.52 -3.06
N ASN A 440 18.15 10.35 -3.12
CA ASN A 440 17.26 11.19 -3.90
C ASN A 440 16.49 12.11 -2.93
N ASP A 441 16.67 13.43 -3.07
CA ASP A 441 16.01 14.44 -2.25
C ASP A 441 14.64 14.81 -2.86
N LEU A 442 13.58 14.49 -2.14
CA LEU A 442 12.18 14.70 -2.45
C LEU A 442 11.61 15.98 -1.82
N THR A 443 12.40 16.82 -1.14
CA THR A 443 11.86 17.97 -0.40
C THR A 443 10.99 18.87 -1.27
N ASN A 444 11.42 19.11 -2.52
CA ASN A 444 10.69 19.93 -3.48
C ASN A 444 9.42 19.26 -4.04
N THR A 445 9.22 17.95 -3.83
CA THR A 445 7.98 17.27 -4.20
C THR A 445 6.91 17.40 -3.11
N TYR A 446 7.31 17.67 -1.86
CA TYR A 446 6.41 17.81 -0.72
C TYR A 446 6.08 19.27 -0.39
N LYS A 447 6.97 20.20 -0.74
CA LYS A 447 6.74 21.62 -0.49
C LYS A 447 7.52 22.51 -1.44
N TYR A 448 7.00 23.71 -1.61
CA TYR A 448 7.70 24.79 -2.30
C TYR A 448 8.93 25.23 -1.49
N LYS A 449 9.95 25.73 -2.18
CA LYS A 449 11.17 26.25 -1.54
C LYS A 449 10.85 27.41 -0.59
N GLU A 450 11.37 27.35 0.63
CA GLU A 450 11.21 28.40 1.64
C GLU A 450 12.17 29.58 1.38
N GLY A 451 11.69 30.83 1.50
CA GLY A 451 12.53 32.04 1.32
C GLY A 451 11.77 33.31 0.91
N LYS A 452 12.48 34.45 0.83
CA LYS A 452 11.91 35.81 0.60
C LYS A 452 11.15 35.99 -0.73
N ASP A 453 11.43 35.17 -1.73
CA ASP A 453 10.76 35.19 -3.05
C ASP A 453 9.68 34.11 -3.18
N ALA A 454 9.50 33.26 -2.16
CA ALA A 454 8.40 32.31 -2.11
C ALA A 454 7.13 33.07 -1.75
N ASN A 455 6.10 33.01 -2.60
CA ASN A 455 4.82 33.67 -2.40
C ASN A 455 4.33 33.49 -0.96
N ALA A 456 4.52 34.50 -0.11
CA ALA A 456 3.93 34.60 1.22
C ALA A 456 2.39 34.47 1.18
N ASN A 457 1.79 34.68 -0.01
CA ASN A 457 0.41 34.38 -0.34
C ASN A 457 0.04 32.90 -0.17
N SER A 458 0.97 31.94 -0.27
CA SER A 458 0.62 30.52 -0.18
C SER A 458 0.21 30.14 1.24
N PHE A 459 0.98 30.52 2.28
CA PHE A 459 0.65 30.17 3.67
C PHE A 459 -0.59 30.90 4.22
N SER A 460 -0.74 32.19 3.91
CA SER A 460 -1.92 32.96 4.34
C SER A 460 -3.20 32.63 3.56
N GLN A 461 -3.12 32.25 2.28
CA GLN A 461 -4.27 31.66 1.59
C GLN A 461 -4.56 30.22 2.06
N ARG A 462 -3.54 29.46 2.49
CA ARG A 462 -3.67 28.10 3.07
C ARG A 462 -4.42 28.12 4.42
N LEU A 463 -4.14 29.08 5.31
CA LEU A 463 -4.90 29.27 6.56
C LEU A 463 -6.30 29.87 6.32
N GLY A 464 -6.43 30.80 5.35
CA GLY A 464 -7.68 31.51 5.08
C GLY A 464 -8.82 30.66 4.49
N ARG A 465 -8.51 29.55 3.81
CA ARG A 465 -9.52 28.60 3.30
C ARG A 465 -10.11 27.71 4.39
N ILE A 466 -9.48 27.62 5.56
CA ILE A 466 -9.87 26.74 6.66
C ILE A 466 -10.87 27.42 7.59
N SER A 467 -10.72 28.74 7.82
CA SER A 467 -11.67 29.52 8.65
C SER A 467 -13.09 29.52 8.07
N SER A 468 -13.27 29.31 6.76
CA SER A 468 -14.58 29.19 6.11
C SER A 468 -15.24 27.80 6.25
N VAL A 469 -14.49 26.75 6.58
CA VAL A 469 -15.02 25.37 6.69
C VAL A 469 -15.42 25.02 8.13
N LEU A 470 -14.73 25.60 9.12
CA LEU A 470 -15.07 25.46 10.55
C LEU A 470 -16.41 26.12 10.95
N VAL A 471 -16.99 26.97 10.09
CA VAL A 471 -18.26 27.65 10.37
C VAL A 471 -19.50 26.82 9.95
N ILE A 472 -19.36 25.72 9.21
CA ILE A 472 -20.51 25.00 8.63
C ILE A 472 -20.87 23.68 9.36
N SER A 473 -20.18 23.28 10.44
CA SER A 473 -20.43 22.00 11.11
C SER A 473 -21.06 22.05 12.52
N PHE A 474 -21.62 23.19 12.94
CA PHE A 474 -22.34 23.31 14.21
C PHE A 474 -23.66 24.08 14.11
N THR A 475 -24.54 23.74 13.18
CA THR A 475 -25.97 24.03 13.26
C THR A 475 -26.70 23.02 12.40
N ASP A 476 -27.22 21.94 13.01
CA ASP A 476 -28.49 21.27 12.64
C ASP A 476 -28.58 19.91 13.34
N ILE A 477 -28.76 19.96 14.67
CA ILE A 477 -29.52 18.95 15.40
C ILE A 477 -30.34 19.70 16.46
N SER A 478 -31.60 19.96 16.11
CA SER A 478 -32.71 20.17 17.05
C SER A 478 -33.88 19.31 16.60
#